data_AF-A0A844D7W2-F1
#
_entry.id   AF-A0A844D7W2-F1
#
_cell.length_a   1.000
_cell.length_b   1.000
_cell.length_c   1.000
_cell.angle_alpha   90.00
_cell.angle_beta   90.00
_cell.angle_gamma   90.00
#
_symmetry.space_group_name_H-M   'P 1'
#
loop_
_entity.id
_entity.type
_entity.pdbx_description
1 polymer ?
#
loop_
_entity_poly.entity_id
_entity_poly.type
_entity_poly.pdbx_seq_one_letter_code
_entity_poly.pdbx_strand_id
1 'polypeptide(L)'
;MKIYNVEIPPDLEIPELDAKTKAAIDAFHEENVRDQREKEERMKSLPEWQNKPVVYPYGPPRPPSINVQALRQLPPHTRAIFAYLHRDEITY
;
A
#
# COMPACT_ATOMS: atom_id res chain seq x y z
N MET A 1 -4.38 9.53 15.05
CA MET A 1 -4.17 8.57 13.95
C MET A 1 -3.07 9.10 13.04
N LYS A 2 -2.05 8.29 12.79
CA LYS A 2 -0.95 8.58 11.87
C LYS A 2 -0.82 7.46 10.86
N ILE A 3 -0.44 7.78 9.64
CA ILE A 3 -0.10 6.79 8.60
C ILE A 3 1.29 7.14 8.09
N TYR A 4 2.23 6.20 8.10
CA TYR A 4 3.66 6.46 7.82
C TYR A 4 4.24 7.63 8.63
N ASN A 5 3.95 7.70 9.93
CA ASN A 5 4.32 8.79 10.84
C ASN A 5 3.77 10.19 10.47
N VAL A 6 2.93 10.30 9.45
CA VAL A 6 2.23 11.54 9.09
C VAL A 6 0.92 11.61 9.85
N GLU A 7 0.71 12.70 10.58
CA GLU A 7 -0.52 12.94 11.34
C GLU A 7 -1.70 13.24 10.42
N ILE A 8 -2.79 12.51 10.60
CA ILE A 8 -4.02 12.73 9.86
C ILE A 8 -4.86 13.75 10.64
N PRO A 9 -5.20 14.90 10.01
CA PRO A 9 -5.99 15.94 10.67
C PRO A 9 -7.34 15.39 11.15
N PRO A 10 -7.82 15.79 12.35
CA PRO A 10 -9.08 15.30 12.91
C PRO A 10 -10.32 15.76 12.13
N ASP A 11 -10.19 16.81 11.32
CA ASP A 11 -11.24 17.29 10.41
C ASP A 11 -11.37 16.45 9.13
N LEU A 12 -10.39 15.58 8.84
CA LEU A 12 -10.44 14.69 7.69
C LEU A 12 -11.29 13.46 8.01
N GLU A 13 -12.53 13.47 7.53
CA GLU A 13 -13.43 12.32 7.67
C GLU A 13 -12.89 11.10 6.93
N ILE A 14 -12.79 9.97 7.62
CA ILE A 14 -12.47 8.67 7.03
C ILE A 14 -13.59 7.72 7.46
N PRO A 15 -14.58 7.47 6.59
CA PRO A 15 -15.71 6.63 6.95
C PRO A 15 -15.28 5.18 7.08
N GLU A 16 -16.07 4.38 7.79
CA GLU A 16 -15.85 2.94 7.81
C GLU A 16 -16.18 2.32 6.46
N LEU A 17 -15.35 1.36 6.04
CA LEU A 17 -15.64 0.49 4.91
C LEU A 17 -16.65 -0.59 5.28
N ASP A 18 -17.54 -0.88 4.35
CA ASP A 18 -18.45 -2.00 4.45
C ASP A 18 -17.70 -3.34 4.42
N ALA A 19 -18.28 -4.35 5.08
CA ALA A 19 -17.65 -5.66 5.23
C ALA A 19 -17.39 -6.37 3.89
N LYS A 20 -18.23 -6.13 2.87
CA LYS A 20 -18.06 -6.75 1.55
C LYS A 20 -16.84 -6.19 0.84
N THR A 21 -16.65 -4.87 0.86
CA THR A 21 -15.48 -4.22 0.26
C THR A 21 -14.20 -4.59 1.01
N LYS A 22 -14.23 -4.68 2.35
CA LYS A 22 -13.09 -5.18 3.14
C LYS A 22 -12.67 -6.58 2.70
N ALA A 23 -13.63 -7.52 2.66
CA ALA A 23 -13.37 -8.89 2.24
C ALA A 23 -12.83 -8.98 0.80
N ALA A 24 -13.32 -8.13 -0.11
CA ALA A 24 -12.80 -8.08 -1.48
C ALA A 24 -11.35 -7.58 -1.54
N ILE A 25 -11.00 -6.56 -0.72
CA ILE A 25 -9.62 -6.06 -0.62
C ILE A 25 -8.70 -7.14 -0.03
N ASP A 26 -9.15 -7.84 1.01
CA ASP A 26 -8.35 -8.89 1.66
C ASP A 26 -8.10 -10.07 0.69
N ALA A 27 -9.13 -10.52 -0.03
CA ALA A 27 -8.97 -11.56 -1.05
C ALA A 27 -7.98 -11.17 -2.17
N PHE A 28 -8.06 -9.91 -2.65
CA PHE A 28 -7.11 -9.40 -3.63
C PHE A 28 -5.69 -9.27 -3.07
N HIS A 29 -5.54 -8.95 -1.79
CA HIS A 29 -4.25 -8.90 -1.13
C HIS A 29 -3.62 -10.30 -1.02
N GLU A 30 -4.40 -11.30 -0.60
CA GLU A 30 -3.95 -12.70 -0.52
C GLU A 30 -3.50 -13.23 -1.89
N GLU A 31 -4.25 -12.91 -2.96
CA GLU A 31 -3.88 -13.26 -4.34
C GLU A 31 -2.54 -12.61 -4.73
N ASN A 32 -2.36 -11.30 -4.49
CA ASN A 32 -1.10 -10.62 -4.78
C ASN A 32 0.09 -11.22 -4.02
N VAL A 33 -0.11 -11.58 -2.74
CA VAL A 33 0.94 -12.20 -1.92
C VAL A 33 1.34 -13.55 -2.51
N ARG A 34 0.37 -14.37 -2.93
CA ARG A 34 0.65 -15.64 -3.61
C ARG A 34 1.41 -15.42 -4.93
N ASP A 35 0.93 -14.53 -5.78
CA ASP A 35 1.53 -14.26 -7.09
C ASP A 35 2.96 -13.70 -6.96
N GLN A 36 3.21 -12.84 -5.97
CA GLN A 36 4.55 -12.36 -5.67
C GLN A 36 5.47 -13.48 -5.22
N ARG A 37 4.99 -14.40 -4.36
CA ARG A 37 5.77 -15.56 -3.94
C ARG A 37 6.10 -16.47 -5.11
N GLU A 38 5.13 -16.78 -5.97
CA GLU A 38 5.36 -17.58 -7.18
C GLU A 38 6.36 -16.91 -8.12
N LYS A 39 6.26 -15.59 -8.29
CA LYS A 39 7.21 -14.80 -9.07
C LYS A 39 8.62 -14.86 -8.46
N GLU A 40 8.76 -14.69 -7.15
CA GLU A 40 10.06 -14.80 -6.46
C GLU A 40 10.68 -16.19 -6.61
N GLU A 41 9.87 -17.24 -6.47
CA GLU A 41 10.30 -18.63 -6.68
C GLU A 41 10.75 -18.86 -8.12
N ARG A 42 10.00 -18.35 -9.10
CA ARG A 42 10.37 -18.38 -10.52
C ARG A 42 11.68 -17.64 -10.77
N MET A 43 11.85 -16.42 -10.22
CA MET A 43 13.06 -15.62 -10.38
C MET A 43 14.29 -16.35 -9.85
N LYS A 44 14.19 -17.08 -8.73
CA LYS A 44 15.31 -17.88 -8.19
C LYS A 44 15.81 -18.96 -9.17
N SER A 45 14.96 -19.42 -10.08
CA SER A 45 15.33 -20.42 -11.11
C SER A 45 15.86 -19.82 -12.41
N LEU A 46 15.77 -18.50 -12.59
CA LEU A 46 16.27 -17.83 -13.79
C LEU A 46 17.79 -17.58 -13.70
N PRO A 47 18.52 -17.65 -14.83
CA PRO A 47 19.92 -17.25 -14.88
C PRO A 47 20.14 -15.82 -14.37
N GLU A 48 21.24 -15.59 -13.66
CA GLU A 48 21.56 -14.32 -12.98
C GLU A 48 21.53 -13.08 -13.90
N TRP A 49 21.85 -13.25 -15.19
CA TRP A 49 21.79 -12.17 -16.18
C TRP A 49 20.36 -11.70 -16.52
N GLN A 50 19.33 -12.52 -16.26
CA GLN A 50 17.91 -12.16 -16.37
C GLN A 50 17.38 -11.52 -15.09
N ASN A 51 18.08 -11.69 -13.96
CA ASN A 51 17.74 -11.14 -12.65
C ASN A 51 18.50 -9.86 -12.32
N LYS A 52 18.93 -9.09 -13.32
CA LYS A 52 19.61 -7.82 -13.05
C LYS A 52 18.63 -6.87 -12.37
N PRO A 53 18.91 -6.41 -11.13
CA PRO A 53 18.06 -5.44 -10.47
C PRO A 53 17.98 -4.18 -11.33
N VAL A 54 16.78 -3.60 -11.41
CA VAL A 54 16.63 -2.26 -11.98
C VAL A 54 17.43 -1.31 -11.11
N VAL A 55 18.58 -0.87 -11.62
CA VAL A 55 19.42 0.10 -10.93
C VAL A 55 18.76 1.46 -11.12
N TYR A 56 18.11 1.94 -10.07
CA TYR A 56 17.62 3.31 -10.04
C TYR A 56 18.82 4.25 -9.92
N PRO A 57 19.06 5.15 -10.89
CA PRO A 57 20.22 6.05 -10.86
C PRO A 57 20.12 7.12 -9.77
N TYR A 58 19.01 7.21 -9.04
CA TYR A 58 18.69 8.28 -8.10
C TYR A 58 18.62 7.78 -6.65
N GLY A 59 19.77 7.41 -6.08
CA GLY A 59 19.92 7.20 -4.63
C GLY A 59 18.98 6.14 -4.01
N PRO A 60 19.02 5.97 -2.68
CA PRO A 60 18.06 5.12 -2.00
C PRO A 60 16.64 5.69 -2.16
N PRO A 61 15.61 4.84 -2.29
CA PRO A 61 14.23 5.30 -2.31
C PRO A 61 13.93 6.07 -1.03
N ARG A 62 13.17 7.17 -1.15
CA ARG A 62 12.71 7.91 0.02
C ARG A 62 11.77 7.02 0.84
N PRO A 63 11.75 7.15 2.17
CA PRO A 63 10.77 6.46 2.98
C PRO A 63 9.35 6.83 2.50
N PRO A 64 8.39 5.88 2.59
CA PRO A 64 7.01 6.15 2.23
C PRO A 64 6.45 7.30 3.07
N SER A 65 5.62 8.13 2.44
CA SER A 65 5.00 9.30 3.07
C SER A 65 3.67 9.60 2.39
N ILE A 66 2.80 10.33 3.08
CA ILE A 66 1.44 10.64 2.59
C ILE A 66 1.29 12.13 2.39
N ASN A 67 0.73 12.50 1.24
CA ASN A 67 0.25 13.84 1.00
C ASN A 67 -1.20 13.96 1.50
N VAL A 68 -1.37 14.52 2.69
CA VAL A 68 -2.69 14.73 3.31
C VAL A 68 -3.60 15.62 2.47
N GLN A 69 -3.04 16.62 1.79
CA GLN A 69 -3.81 17.52 0.93
C GLN A 69 -4.39 16.77 -0.27
N ALA A 70 -3.60 15.87 -0.89
CA ALA A 70 -4.09 15.00 -1.94
C ALA A 70 -5.14 14.01 -1.41
N LEU A 71 -4.92 13.43 -0.23
CA LEU A 71 -5.90 12.54 0.42
C LEU A 71 -7.24 13.24 0.65
N ARG A 72 -7.23 14.53 1.04
CA ARG A 72 -8.45 15.34 1.23
C ARG A 72 -9.24 15.56 -0.05
N GLN A 73 -8.59 15.57 -1.21
CA GLN A 73 -9.27 15.73 -2.51
C GLN A 73 -9.99 14.45 -2.95
N LEU A 74 -9.75 13.30 -2.30
CA LEU A 74 -10.38 12.04 -2.65
C LEU A 74 -11.80 11.92 -2.05
N PRO A 75 -12.71 11.22 -2.75
CA PRO A 75 -14.02 10.88 -2.22
C PRO A 75 -13.91 10.15 -0.86
N PRO A 76 -14.87 10.34 0.07
CA PRO A 76 -14.83 9.69 1.38
C PRO A 76 -14.63 8.18 1.32
N HIS A 77 -15.32 7.50 0.40
CA HIS A 77 -15.17 6.06 0.20
C HIS A 77 -13.75 5.66 -0.23
N THR A 78 -13.11 6.45 -1.10
CA THR A 78 -11.72 6.21 -1.53
C THR A 78 -10.73 6.46 -0.39
N ARG A 79 -10.98 7.46 0.49
CA ARG A 79 -10.19 7.67 1.70
C ARG A 79 -10.26 6.48 2.65
N ALA A 80 -11.44 5.88 2.78
CA ALA A 80 -11.62 4.67 3.58
C ALA A 80 -10.84 3.48 2.98
N ILE A 81 -10.93 3.26 1.66
CA ILE A 81 -10.12 2.25 0.94
C ILE A 81 -8.64 2.47 1.20
N PHE A 82 -8.17 3.70 1.06
CA PHE A 82 -6.78 4.05 1.32
C PHE A 82 -6.36 3.72 2.76
N ALA A 83 -7.14 4.14 3.76
CA ALA A 83 -6.85 3.84 5.16
C ALA A 83 -6.83 2.33 5.44
N TYR A 84 -7.75 1.55 4.84
CA TYR A 84 -7.78 0.10 5.01
C TYR A 84 -6.60 -0.61 4.34
N LEU A 85 -6.20 -0.17 3.16
CA LEU A 85 -5.02 -0.71 2.47
C LEU A 85 -3.74 -0.50 3.29
N HIS A 86 -3.65 0.62 4.01
CA HIS A 86 -2.50 0.96 4.86
C HIS A 86 -2.72 0.66 6.35
N ARG A 87 -3.69 -0.21 6.70
CA ARG A 87 -4.08 -0.50 8.09
C ARG A 87 -2.94 -0.94 9.00
N ASP A 88 -1.97 -1.67 8.46
CA ASP A 88 -0.80 -2.15 9.22
C ASP A 88 0.22 -1.05 9.53
N GLU A 89 0.12 0.07 8.80
CA GLU A 89 0.99 1.26 8.94
C GLU A 89 0.31 2.37 9.77
N ILE A 90 -0.93 2.12 10.22
CA ILE A 90 -1.67 3.05 11.06
C ILE A 90 -1.15 2.94 12.51
N THR A 91 -0.81 4.09 13.08
CA THR A 91 -0.46 4.22 14.50
C THR A 91 -1.37 5.24 15.19
N TYR A 92 -1.61 5.08 16.49
CA TYR A 92 -2.51 5.93 17.27
C TYR A 92 -1.77 6.99 18.07
#